data_AF-A0A932TWU6-F1
#
_entry.id   AF-A0A932TWU6-F1
#
_cell.length_a   1.000
_cell.length_b   1.000
_cell.length_c   1.000
_cell.angle_alpha   90.00
_cell.angle_beta   90.00
_cell.angle_gamma   90.00
#
_symmetry.space_group_name_H-M   'P 1'
#
loop_
_entity.id
_entity.type
_entity.pdbx_description
1 polymer ?
#
loop_
_entity_poly.entity_id
_entity_poly.type
_entity_poly.pdbx_seq_one_letter_code
_entity_poly.pdbx_strand_id
1 'polypeptide(L)'
;MAKRAGPSDKARTAGAGKPAVAPRATSPRRRQPQPGANRRALWALLTRSLPGAPDDEVELALMFFLQQLELLANAGRFVWSGPLGQDRSRGLTIFEARDEAQARDTVAGFSPIQRRVWEVEFLAPWEVDLQERGG
;
A
#
# COMPACT_ATOMS: atom_id res chain seq x y z
N MET A 1 52.26 55.91 -39.59
CA MET A 1 52.22 54.45 -39.82
C MET A 1 53.01 53.75 -38.73
N ALA A 2 52.38 52.87 -37.92
CA ALA A 2 52.97 51.67 -37.31
C ALA A 2 51.87 50.93 -36.52
N LYS A 3 51.92 49.60 -36.57
CA LYS A 3 50.86 48.63 -36.22
C LYS A 3 50.99 48.10 -34.78
N ARG A 4 49.83 47.80 -34.18
CA ARG A 4 49.42 46.68 -33.28
C ARG A 4 50.48 45.94 -32.45
N ALA A 5 50.20 45.77 -31.15
CA ALA A 5 49.89 44.48 -30.50
C ALA A 5 49.45 44.70 -29.02
N GLY A 6 48.36 44.07 -28.57
CA GLY A 6 47.96 43.97 -27.15
C GLY A 6 48.57 42.71 -26.49
N PRO A 7 47.96 42.08 -25.46
CA PRO A 7 46.86 42.52 -24.60
C PRO A 7 47.05 42.23 -23.07
N SER A 8 46.07 42.73 -22.32
CA SER A 8 45.44 42.17 -21.11
C SER A 8 45.92 42.49 -19.69
N ASP A 9 44.86 42.76 -18.92
CA ASP A 9 44.63 42.55 -17.50
C ASP A 9 45.49 43.29 -16.46
N LYS A 10 44.84 44.24 -15.78
CA LYS A 10 44.66 44.16 -14.32
C LYS A 10 43.59 45.13 -13.81
N ALA A 11 42.80 44.59 -12.87
CA ALA A 11 42.10 45.26 -11.78
C ALA A 11 40.97 46.24 -12.18
N ARG A 12 39.68 45.92 -12.00
CA ARG A 12 38.96 45.56 -10.76
C ARG A 12 39.11 46.60 -9.66
N THR A 13 38.10 47.44 -9.49
CA THR A 13 37.35 47.70 -8.23
C THR A 13 36.21 48.68 -8.55
N ALA A 14 34.96 48.21 -8.57
CA ALA A 14 34.05 48.11 -7.43
C ALA A 14 33.29 49.42 -7.18
N GLY A 15 32.18 49.58 -7.91
CA GLY A 15 31.16 50.60 -7.68
C GLY A 15 29.89 49.98 -7.11
N ALA A 16 29.65 50.28 -5.85
CA ALA A 16 28.38 50.52 -5.17
C ALA A 16 27.10 49.76 -5.62
N GLY A 17 26.63 48.91 -4.72
CA GLY A 17 25.28 49.05 -4.14
C GLY A 17 24.09 48.56 -4.97
N LYS A 18 23.63 47.33 -4.68
CA LYS A 18 22.19 46.99 -4.70
C LYS A 18 21.88 46.07 -3.51
N PRO A 19 20.75 46.27 -2.81
CA PRO A 19 20.41 45.48 -1.64
C PRO A 19 20.14 44.03 -2.03
N ALA A 20 20.75 43.09 -1.32
CA ALA A 20 20.43 41.69 -1.42
C ALA A 20 18.96 41.50 -1.01
N VAL A 21 18.12 41.12 -1.96
CA VAL A 21 16.79 40.59 -1.67
C VAL A 21 17.02 39.30 -0.90
N ALA A 22 16.68 39.30 0.39
CA ALA A 22 16.71 38.10 1.22
C ALA A 22 15.85 37.01 0.56
N PRO A 23 16.30 35.74 0.51
CA PRO A 23 15.47 34.66 0.03
C PRO A 23 14.22 34.57 0.91
N ARG A 24 13.06 34.67 0.28
CA ARG A 24 11.76 34.52 0.93
C ARG A 24 11.75 33.16 1.60
N ALA A 25 11.81 33.12 2.93
CA ALA A 25 11.70 31.89 3.69
C ALA A 25 10.34 31.26 3.36
N THR A 26 10.35 30.23 2.51
CA THR A 26 9.24 29.30 2.36
C THR A 26 9.17 28.54 3.67
N SER A 27 8.46 29.13 4.64
CA SER A 27 8.03 28.43 5.84
C SER A 27 7.42 27.10 5.37
N PRO A 28 7.88 25.94 5.85
CA PRO A 28 7.24 24.68 5.52
C PRO A 28 5.84 24.79 6.11
N ARG A 29 4.85 25.08 5.26
CA ARG A 29 3.45 24.90 5.63
C ARG A 29 3.39 23.46 6.10
N ARG A 30 3.27 23.24 7.42
CA ARG A 30 2.83 21.97 7.97
C ARG A 30 1.61 21.62 7.15
N ARG A 31 1.74 20.65 6.24
CA ARG A 31 0.58 20.10 5.54
C ARG A 31 -0.26 19.54 6.65
N GLN A 32 -1.34 20.24 6.97
CA GLN A 32 -2.33 19.73 7.89
C GLN A 32 -2.77 18.39 7.30
N PRO A 33 -2.58 17.26 8.01
CA PRO A 33 -3.02 15.97 7.49
C PRO A 33 -4.49 16.11 7.13
N GLN A 34 -4.81 15.94 5.85
CA GLN A 34 -6.18 16.04 5.38
C GLN A 34 -6.98 14.96 6.12
N PRO A 35 -8.04 15.32 6.86
CA PRO A 35 -8.93 14.34 7.47
C PRO A 35 -9.45 13.41 6.36
N GLY A 36 -9.13 12.12 6.42
CA GLY A 36 -9.51 11.13 5.42
C GLY A 36 -8.40 10.67 4.46
N ALA A 37 -7.20 11.27 4.47
CA ALA A 37 -6.12 10.85 3.57
C ALA A 37 -5.57 9.44 3.87
N ASN A 38 -5.81 8.91 5.07
CA ASN A 38 -5.33 7.61 5.53
C ASN A 38 -6.46 6.62 5.84
N ARG A 39 -7.63 6.78 5.20
CA ARG A 39 -8.71 5.80 5.30
C ARG A 39 -8.44 4.59 4.43
N ARG A 40 -8.48 3.41 5.04
CA ARG A 40 -8.38 2.13 4.34
C ARG A 40 -9.67 1.36 4.54
N ALA A 41 -10.21 0.82 3.45
CA ALA A 41 -11.34 -0.08 3.49
C ALA A 41 -10.83 -1.52 3.70
N LEU A 42 -11.13 -2.06 4.87
CA LEU A 42 -10.83 -3.44 5.22
C LEU A 42 -12.01 -4.33 4.90
N TRP A 43 -11.70 -5.45 4.26
CA TRP A 43 -12.64 -6.50 3.88
C TRP A 43 -12.33 -7.74 4.68
N ALA A 44 -13.38 -8.32 5.27
CA ALA A 44 -13.28 -9.58 5.97
C ALA A 44 -14.02 -10.68 5.21
N LEU A 45 -13.34 -11.80 5.08
CA LEU A 45 -13.79 -13.00 4.40
C LEU A 45 -13.92 -14.11 5.44
N LEU A 46 -15.14 -14.57 5.70
CA LEU A 46 -15.36 -15.83 6.39
C LEU A 46 -15.27 -16.96 5.37
N THR A 47 -14.45 -17.96 5.67
CA THR A 47 -14.31 -19.16 4.84
C THR A 47 -14.79 -20.38 5.60
N ARG A 48 -15.35 -21.36 4.89
CA ARG A 48 -15.76 -22.64 5.44
C ARG A 48 -15.31 -23.78 4.53
N SER A 49 -14.69 -24.81 5.12
CA SER A 49 -14.34 -26.03 4.41
C SER A 49 -15.58 -26.79 3.96
N LEU A 50 -15.62 -27.12 2.67
CA LEU A 50 -16.62 -27.99 2.08
C LEU A 50 -16.35 -29.45 2.46
N PRO A 51 -17.38 -30.22 2.80
CA PRO A 51 -17.21 -31.64 3.08
C PRO A 51 -16.88 -32.41 1.79
N GLY A 52 -16.01 -33.40 1.89
CA GLY A 52 -15.75 -34.37 0.81
C GLY A 52 -14.70 -33.98 -0.22
N ALA A 53 -13.99 -32.86 -0.04
CA ALA A 53 -12.79 -32.57 -0.84
C ALA A 53 -11.67 -33.57 -0.48
N PRO A 54 -10.95 -34.14 -1.46
CA PRO A 54 -9.77 -34.97 -1.22
C PRO A 54 -8.69 -34.23 -0.43
N ASP A 55 -8.01 -34.90 0.50
CA ASP A 55 -7.00 -34.29 1.37
C ASP A 55 -5.84 -33.65 0.57
N ASP A 56 -5.44 -34.26 -0.54
CA ASP A 56 -4.39 -33.75 -1.44
C ASP A 56 -4.82 -32.48 -2.17
N GLU A 57 -6.10 -32.38 -2.58
CA GLU A 57 -6.64 -31.15 -3.14
C GLU A 57 -6.73 -30.03 -2.10
N VAL A 58 -7.08 -30.36 -0.86
CA VAL A 58 -7.11 -29.41 0.27
C VAL A 58 -5.71 -28.88 0.53
N GLU A 59 -4.72 -29.76 0.65
CA GLU A 59 -3.33 -29.37 0.91
C GLU A 59 -2.78 -28.48 -0.21
N LEU A 60 -3.00 -28.88 -1.47
CA LEU A 60 -2.57 -28.10 -2.62
C LEU A 60 -3.26 -26.73 -2.68
N ALA A 61 -4.56 -26.67 -2.38
CA ALA A 61 -5.30 -25.41 -2.30
C ALA A 61 -4.74 -24.47 -1.22
N LEU A 62 -4.38 -25.02 -0.07
CA LEU A 62 -3.79 -24.25 1.04
C LEU A 62 -2.40 -23.74 0.72
N MET A 63 -1.54 -24.53 0.06
CA MET A 63 -0.22 -24.08 -0.36
C MET A 63 -0.29 -22.85 -1.28
N PHE A 64 -1.15 -22.90 -2.31
CA PHE A 64 -1.34 -21.75 -3.20
C PHE A 64 -2.03 -20.58 -2.50
N PHE A 65 -2.93 -20.84 -1.56
CA PHE A 65 -3.55 -19.79 -0.77
C PHE A 65 -2.51 -18.99 0.04
N LEU A 66 -1.58 -19.68 0.72
CA LEU A 66 -0.50 -19.02 1.45
C LEU A 66 0.36 -18.13 0.55
N GLN A 67 0.69 -18.60 -0.65
CA GLN A 67 1.41 -17.79 -1.65
C GLN A 67 0.60 -16.54 -2.07
N GLN A 68 -0.72 -16.66 -2.20
CA GLN A 68 -1.60 -15.52 -2.52
C GLN A 68 -1.68 -14.51 -1.37
N LEU A 69 -1.65 -14.97 -0.13
CA LEU A 69 -1.55 -14.09 1.04
C LEU A 69 -0.20 -13.35 1.06
N GLU A 70 0.89 -14.01 0.70
CA GLU A 70 2.20 -13.35 0.55
C GLU A 70 2.18 -12.27 -0.54
N LEU A 71 1.51 -12.52 -1.68
CA LEU A 71 1.34 -11.50 -2.71
C LEU A 71 0.54 -10.29 -2.21
N LEU A 72 -0.52 -10.51 -1.41
CA LEU A 72 -1.25 -9.43 -0.76
C LEU A 72 -0.40 -8.68 0.27
N ALA A 73 0.45 -9.39 1.02
CA ALA A 73 1.36 -8.78 1.98
C ALA A 73 2.43 -7.92 1.29
N ASN A 74 3.02 -8.41 0.21
CA ASN A 74 3.97 -7.66 -0.60
C ASN A 74 3.33 -6.41 -1.25
N ALA A 75 2.04 -6.46 -1.55
CA ALA A 75 1.27 -5.32 -2.00
C ALA A 75 0.84 -4.36 -0.86
N GLY A 76 1.18 -4.65 0.39
CA GLY A 76 0.80 -3.87 1.57
C GLY A 76 -0.70 -3.93 1.91
N ARG A 77 -1.41 -4.93 1.38
CA ARG A 77 -2.86 -5.11 1.50
C ARG A 77 -3.27 -6.23 2.45
N PHE A 78 -2.36 -7.13 2.83
CA PHE A 78 -2.68 -8.18 3.80
C PHE A 78 -2.73 -7.60 5.22
N VAL A 79 -3.75 -7.99 5.99
CA VAL A 79 -3.85 -7.64 7.42
C VAL A 79 -3.70 -8.88 8.28
N TRP A 80 -4.52 -9.90 8.07
CA TRP A 80 -4.53 -11.10 8.91
C TRP A 80 -5.25 -12.26 8.23
N SER A 81 -4.85 -13.50 8.55
CA SER A 81 -5.63 -14.70 8.21
C SER A 81 -5.42 -15.78 9.26
N GLY A 82 -6.47 -16.54 9.57
CA GLY A 82 -6.37 -17.64 10.52
C GLY A 82 -7.67 -18.42 10.70
N PRO A 83 -7.61 -19.56 11.40
CA PRO A 83 -8.77 -20.39 11.68
C PRO A 83 -9.68 -19.72 12.72
N LEU A 84 -10.98 -19.98 12.62
CA LEU A 84 -11.99 -19.65 13.62
C LEU A 84 -12.42 -20.92 14.36
N GLY A 85 -12.24 -20.93 15.67
CA GLY A 85 -12.60 -22.07 16.51
C GLY A 85 -11.59 -23.22 16.50
N GLN A 86 -11.92 -24.32 17.16
CA GLN A 86 -11.00 -25.45 17.37
C GLN A 86 -11.00 -26.48 16.24
N ASP A 87 -12.10 -26.59 15.49
CA ASP A 87 -12.27 -27.59 14.43
C ASP A 87 -11.56 -27.23 13.12
N ARG A 88 -11.03 -26.00 13.01
CA ARG A 88 -10.35 -25.43 11.83
C ARG A 88 -11.18 -25.53 10.55
N SER A 89 -12.49 -25.78 10.66
CA SER A 89 -13.40 -25.89 9.52
C SER A 89 -13.80 -24.53 8.97
N ARG A 90 -13.51 -23.47 9.74
CA ARG A 90 -13.78 -22.08 9.39
C ARG A 90 -12.52 -21.26 9.50
N GLY A 91 -12.42 -20.23 8.66
CA GLY A 91 -11.35 -19.26 8.68
C GLY A 91 -11.90 -17.85 8.58
N LEU A 92 -11.06 -16.90 8.96
CA LEU A 92 -11.27 -15.49 8.71
C LEU A 92 -10.02 -14.94 8.05
N THR A 93 -10.21 -14.18 6.97
CA THR A 93 -9.13 -13.46 6.28
C THR A 93 -9.52 -12.01 6.16
N ILE A 94 -8.60 -11.12 6.56
CA ILE A 94 -8.78 -9.67 6.54
C ILE A 94 -7.71 -9.09 5.61
N PHE A 95 -8.15 -8.28 4.67
CA PHE A 95 -7.28 -7.61 3.71
C PHE A 95 -7.88 -6.27 3.29
N GLU A 96 -7.04 -5.41 2.74
CA GLU A 96 -7.41 -4.11 2.20
C GLU A 96 -7.83 -4.24 0.73
N ALA A 97 -8.92 -3.58 0.36
CA ALA A 97 -9.31 -3.38 -1.03
C ALA A 97 -10.03 -2.04 -1.18
N ARG A 98 -9.80 -1.37 -2.30
CA ARG A 98 -10.29 -0.02 -2.58
C ARG A 98 -11.82 0.04 -2.71
N ASP A 99 -12.43 -1.03 -3.21
CA ASP A 99 -13.84 -1.15 -3.53
C ASP A 99 -14.28 -2.64 -3.46
N GLU A 100 -15.59 -2.86 -3.50
CA GLU A 100 -16.18 -4.20 -3.45
C GLU A 100 -15.75 -5.06 -4.64
N ALA A 101 -15.60 -4.46 -5.82
CA ALA A 101 -15.21 -5.18 -7.03
C ALA A 101 -13.80 -5.78 -6.89
N GLN A 102 -12.83 -4.99 -6.43
CA GLN A 102 -11.47 -5.46 -6.17
C GLN A 102 -11.45 -6.51 -5.05
N ALA A 103 -12.28 -6.37 -4.02
CA ALA A 103 -12.39 -7.37 -2.97
C ALA A 103 -12.88 -8.72 -3.53
N ARG A 104 -13.95 -8.68 -4.34
CA ARG A 104 -14.51 -9.86 -5.01
C ARG A 104 -13.52 -10.50 -5.98
N ASP A 105 -12.83 -9.71 -6.79
CA ASP A 105 -11.80 -10.21 -7.72
C ASP A 105 -10.63 -10.87 -6.98
N THR A 106 -10.17 -10.25 -5.88
CA THR A 106 -9.10 -10.81 -5.04
C THR A 106 -9.51 -12.19 -4.51
N VAL A 107 -10.72 -12.29 -3.96
CA VAL A 107 -11.25 -13.52 -3.37
C VAL A 107 -11.52 -14.58 -4.43
N ALA A 108 -12.10 -14.23 -5.58
CA ALA A 108 -12.30 -15.16 -6.70
C ALA A 108 -10.98 -15.75 -7.22
N GLY A 109 -9.86 -15.03 -7.00
CA GLY A 109 -8.52 -15.53 -7.26
C GLY A 109 -8.04 -16.61 -6.28
N PHE A 110 -8.60 -16.71 -5.07
CA PHE A 110 -8.08 -17.61 -4.04
C PHE A 110 -8.22 -19.09 -4.44
N SER A 111 -7.12 -19.83 -4.33
CA SER A 111 -7.03 -21.22 -4.80
C SER A 111 -8.08 -22.14 -4.15
N PRO A 112 -8.38 -22.07 -2.84
CA PRO A 112 -9.43 -22.88 -2.22
C PRO A 112 -10.83 -22.61 -2.78
N ILE A 113 -11.08 -21.42 -3.31
CA ILE A 113 -12.36 -21.07 -3.95
C ILE A 113 -12.39 -21.62 -5.38
N GLN A 114 -11.33 -21.41 -6.15
CA GLN A 114 -11.21 -21.92 -7.52
C GLN A 114 -11.31 -23.46 -7.57
N ARG A 115 -10.74 -24.12 -6.57
CA ARG A 115 -10.75 -25.58 -6.40
C ARG A 115 -12.02 -26.10 -5.73
N ARG A 116 -12.96 -25.23 -5.34
CA ARG A 116 -14.22 -25.59 -4.67
C ARG A 116 -14.00 -26.40 -3.38
N VAL A 117 -12.95 -26.04 -2.64
CA VAL A 117 -12.65 -26.60 -1.32
C VAL A 117 -13.26 -25.74 -0.22
N TRP A 118 -13.43 -24.43 -0.46
CA TRP A 118 -14.05 -23.49 0.48
C TRP A 118 -15.31 -22.83 -0.10
N GLU A 119 -16.30 -22.64 0.78
CA GLU A 119 -17.34 -21.62 0.63
C GLU A 119 -16.93 -20.34 1.33
N VAL A 120 -17.45 -19.21 0.85
CA VAL A 120 -17.11 -17.90 1.40
C VAL A 120 -18.29 -16.99 1.63
N GLU A 121 -18.19 -16.20 2.68
CA GLU A 121 -19.10 -15.12 3.01
C GLU A 121 -18.31 -13.83 3.20
N PHE A 122 -18.73 -12.78 2.50
CA PHE A 122 -18.18 -11.44 2.69
C PHE A 122 -18.86 -10.77 3.87
N LEU A 123 -18.07 -10.31 4.81
CA LEU A 123 -18.55 -9.38 5.84
C LEU A 123 -18.55 -7.96 5.28
N ALA A 124 -19.45 -7.12 5.81
CA ALA A 124 -19.51 -5.71 5.43
C ALA A 124 -18.14 -5.03 5.64
N PRO A 125 -17.71 -4.16 4.71
CA PRO A 125 -16.41 -3.51 4.83
C PRO A 125 -16.37 -2.58 6.04
N TRP A 126 -15.18 -2.48 6.64
CA TRP A 126 -14.91 -1.51 7.71
C TRP A 126 -13.92 -0.46 7.21
N GLU A 127 -14.27 0.81 7.37
CA GLU A 127 -13.31 1.90 7.18
C GLU A 127 -12.50 2.09 8.46
N VAL A 128 -11.17 2.02 8.35
CA VAL A 128 -10.25 2.38 9.43
C VAL A 128 -9.43 3.60 9.03
N ASP A 129 -9.41 4.60 9.91
CA ASP A 129 -8.47 5.71 9.83
C ASP A 129 -7.15 5.25 10.44
N LEU A 130 -6.14 5.01 9.60
CA LEU A 130 -4.79 4.77 10.10
C LEU A 130 -4.21 6.11 10.56
N GLN A 131 -4.29 6.39 11.86
CA GLN A 131 -3.46 7.45 12.42
C GLN A 131 -2.00 7.03 12.26
N GLU A 132 -1.25 7.78 11.44
CA GLU A 132 0.21 7.71 11.47
C GLU A 132 0.63 8.01 12.91
N ARG A 133 1.15 6.99 13.61
CA ARG A 133 1.86 7.24 14.87
C ARG A 133 3.08 8.09 14.49
N GLY A 134 2.95 9.40 14.67
CA GLY A 134 4.04 10.34 14.50
C GLY A 134 5.21 9.94 15.40
N GLY A 135 6.33 9.60 14.77
CA GLY A 135 7.66 9.54 15.39
C GLY A 135 8.35 10.89 15.30
#